data_AF-A0A178ZAY6-F1
#
_entry.id   AF-A0A178ZAY6-F1
#
_cell.length_a   1.000
_cell.length_b   1.000
_cell.length_c   1.000
_cell.angle_alpha   90.00
_cell.angle_beta   90.00
_cell.angle_gamma   90.00
#
_symmetry.space_group_name_H-M   'P 1'
#
loop_
_entity.id
_entity.type
_entity.pdbx_description
1 polymer ?
#
loop_
_entity_poly.entity_id
_entity_poly.type
_entity_poly.pdbx_seq_one_letter_code
_entity_poly.pdbx_strand_id
1 'polypeptide(L)'
;MDAYSRFGSICSRRSCSFHAFPRINDTQLSSNVVGDEFVLGFAFFVPVLCFGFSTPFHLLRSHSYHVQHFWGKVDVLSICILAIGSATSATYVAVYCNETMRHVYWAINVVAGTAAGVTFFDTGGGGQQEASSMG
;
A
#
# COMPACT_ATOMS: atom_id res chain seq x y z
N MET A 1 -14.78 11.18 -1.31
CA MET A 1 -15.28 10.21 -2.32
C MET A 1 -15.05 10.70 -3.76
N ASP A 2 -14.43 11.86 -3.97
CA ASP A 2 -14.21 12.46 -5.32
C ASP A 2 -12.98 11.97 -6.09
N ALA A 3 -12.04 11.28 -5.43
CA ALA A 3 -10.83 10.78 -6.09
C ALA A 3 -11.13 9.61 -7.06
N TYR A 4 -12.13 8.79 -6.75
CA TYR A 4 -12.53 7.64 -7.58
C TYR A 4 -13.18 8.08 -8.90
N SER A 5 -14.04 9.11 -8.87
CA SER A 5 -14.78 9.59 -10.04
C SER A 5 -13.90 10.24 -11.11
N ARG A 6 -12.77 10.85 -10.73
CA ARG A 6 -11.81 11.43 -11.69
C ARG A 6 -10.93 10.39 -12.38
N PHE A 7 -10.58 9.30 -11.69
CA PHE A 7 -9.81 8.21 -12.31
C PHE A 7 -10.61 7.49 -13.42
N GLY A 8 -11.93 7.31 -13.22
CA GLY A 8 -12.82 6.73 -14.23
C GLY A 8 -12.90 7.52 -15.55
N SER A 9 -12.55 8.82 -15.54
CA SER A 9 -12.55 9.66 -16.76
C SER A 9 -11.35 9.42 -17.68
N ILE A 10 -10.24 8.87 -17.18
CA ILE A 10 -9.05 8.54 -18.01
C ILE A 10 -9.35 7.36 -18.94
N CYS A 11 -10.24 6.46 -18.52
CA CYS A 11 -10.72 5.32 -19.29
C CYS A 11 -11.86 5.67 -20.29
N SER A 12 -12.28 6.94 -20.35
CA SER A 12 -13.51 7.37 -21.02
C SER A 12 -13.30 7.95 -22.43
N ARG A 13 -12.14 7.76 -23.08
CA ARG A 13 -11.96 8.22 -24.47
C ARG A 13 -11.86 7.17 -25.57
N ARG A 14 -11.63 5.88 -25.27
CA ARG A 14 -11.87 4.77 -26.22
C ARG A 14 -12.16 3.45 -25.47
N SER A 15 -13.44 3.07 -25.42
CA SER A 15 -13.94 1.69 -25.20
C SER A 15 -13.58 0.92 -23.92
N CYS A 16 -14.04 1.35 -22.75
CA CYS A 16 -14.26 0.40 -21.65
C CYS A 16 -15.77 0.46 -21.26
N SER A 17 -16.62 -0.18 -22.10
CA SER A 17 -18.03 -0.46 -21.76
C SER A 17 -18.05 -1.40 -20.56
N PHE A 18 -18.59 -0.93 -19.43
CA PHE A 18 -18.72 -1.67 -18.17
C PHE A 18 -19.85 -2.74 -18.21
N HIS A 19 -20.11 -3.33 -19.38
CA HIS A 19 -21.16 -4.32 -19.59
C HIS A 19 -20.77 -5.35 -20.64
N ALA A 20 -19.77 -6.16 -20.33
CA ALA A 20 -19.60 -7.52 -20.84
C ALA A 20 -18.41 -8.13 -20.09
N PHE A 21 -18.65 -9.17 -19.30
CA PHE A 21 -17.61 -10.14 -18.96
C PHE A 21 -17.14 -10.70 -20.32
N PRO A 22 -15.92 -10.40 -20.82
CA PRO A 22 -15.49 -10.99 -22.06
C PRO A 22 -15.37 -12.50 -21.85
N ARG A 23 -15.89 -13.30 -22.80
CA ARG A 23 -15.58 -14.74 -22.86
C ARG A 23 -14.06 -14.87 -22.87
N ILE A 24 -13.52 -15.36 -21.76
CA ILE A 24 -12.08 -15.55 -21.59
C ILE A 24 -11.68 -16.71 -22.50
N ASN A 25 -10.85 -16.43 -23.49
CA ASN A 25 -10.21 -17.49 -24.30
C ASN A 25 -9.02 -18.04 -23.50
N ASP A 26 -8.72 -19.34 -23.63
CA ASP A 26 -7.68 -20.03 -22.85
C ASP A 26 -6.30 -19.32 -22.85
N THR A 27 -5.97 -18.62 -23.93
CA THR A 27 -4.72 -17.83 -24.06
C THR A 27 -4.70 -16.52 -23.26
N GLN A 28 -5.85 -15.87 -23.03
CA GLN A 28 -5.98 -14.67 -22.18
C GLN A 28 -6.15 -15.04 -20.70
N LEU A 29 -6.67 -16.24 -20.39
CA LEU A 29 -6.77 -16.73 -19.02
C LEU A 29 -5.37 -16.85 -18.38
N SER A 30 -4.40 -17.41 -19.12
CA SER A 30 -3.05 -17.66 -18.59
C SER A 30 -2.18 -16.41 -18.42
N SER A 31 -2.41 -15.33 -19.15
CA SER A 31 -1.65 -14.08 -18.97
C SER A 31 -2.21 -13.21 -17.85
N ASN A 32 -3.54 -13.23 -17.67
CA ASN A 32 -4.20 -12.43 -16.66
C ASN A 32 -4.23 -13.10 -15.29
N VAL A 33 -4.13 -14.44 -15.21
CA VAL A 33 -4.11 -15.17 -13.93
C VAL A 33 -2.92 -14.75 -13.06
N VAL A 34 -1.75 -14.52 -13.66
CA VAL A 34 -0.55 -14.12 -12.91
C VAL A 34 -0.72 -12.72 -12.31
N GLY A 35 -1.34 -11.80 -13.05
CA GLY A 35 -1.63 -10.46 -12.57
C GLY A 35 -2.74 -10.42 -11.52
N ASP A 36 -3.78 -11.25 -11.67
CA ASP A 36 -4.88 -11.38 -10.73
C ASP A 36 -4.42 -12.01 -9.40
N GLU A 37 -3.63 -13.08 -9.47
CA GLU A 37 -3.00 -13.72 -8.30
C GLU A 37 -2.10 -12.74 -7.56
N PHE A 38 -1.31 -11.94 -8.27
CA PHE A 38 -0.49 -10.90 -7.66
C PHE A 38 -1.32 -9.83 -6.93
N VAL A 39 -2.38 -9.33 -7.57
CA VAL A 39 -3.27 -8.31 -6.99
C VAL A 39 -3.99 -8.82 -5.75
N LEU A 40 -4.53 -10.04 -5.82
CA LEU A 40 -5.16 -10.70 -4.67
C LEU A 40 -4.14 -10.99 -3.57
N GLY A 41 -2.96 -11.50 -3.94
CA GLY A 41 -1.87 -11.76 -3.02
C GLY A 41 -1.50 -10.52 -2.21
N PHE A 42 -1.22 -9.39 -2.88
CA PHE A 42 -0.91 -8.14 -2.21
C PHE A 42 -2.09 -7.56 -1.43
N ALA A 43 -3.32 -7.71 -1.92
CA ALA A 43 -4.52 -7.23 -1.26
C ALA A 43 -4.79 -7.92 0.09
N PHE A 44 -4.37 -9.18 0.27
CA PHE A 44 -4.53 -9.91 1.54
C PHE A 44 -3.27 -9.95 2.39
N PHE A 45 -2.11 -10.18 1.77
CA PHE A 45 -0.85 -10.34 2.48
C PHE A 45 -0.46 -9.07 3.25
N VAL A 46 -0.61 -7.91 2.61
CA VAL A 46 -0.13 -6.67 3.20
C VAL A 46 -0.98 -6.19 4.40
N PRO A 47 -2.33 -6.24 4.36
CA PRO A 47 -3.13 -5.99 5.56
C PRO A 47 -2.83 -6.97 6.69
N VAL A 48 -2.64 -8.25 6.39
CA VAL A 48 -2.28 -9.27 7.39
C VAL A 48 -0.95 -8.92 8.07
N LEU A 49 0.06 -8.51 7.30
CA LEU A 49 1.32 -8.01 7.86
C LEU A 49 1.10 -6.77 8.73
N CYS A 50 0.35 -5.78 8.26
CA CYS A 50 0.06 -4.56 9.03
C CYS A 50 -0.57 -4.88 10.39
N PHE A 51 -1.64 -5.68 10.41
CA PHE A 51 -2.28 -6.09 11.66
C PHE A 51 -1.38 -6.98 12.53
N GLY A 52 -0.58 -7.85 11.90
CA GLY A 52 0.35 -8.74 12.56
C GLY A 52 1.50 -8.02 13.26
N PHE A 53 1.92 -6.85 12.78
CA PHE A 53 2.92 -6.01 13.46
C PHE A 53 2.28 -5.00 14.44
N SER A 54 1.07 -4.54 14.15
CA SER A 54 0.37 -3.59 15.03
C SER A 54 -0.13 -4.20 16.33
N THR A 55 -0.65 -5.43 16.28
CA THR A 55 -1.15 -6.14 17.47
C THR A 55 -0.08 -6.43 18.54
N PRO A 56 1.12 -6.98 18.23
CA PRO A 56 2.16 -7.17 19.23
C PRO A 56 2.75 -5.86 19.73
N PHE A 57 2.79 -4.78 18.93
CA PHE A 57 3.20 -3.47 19.43
C PHE A 57 2.30 -2.97 20.57
N HIS A 58 0.98 -3.11 20.42
CA HIS A 58 0.03 -2.76 21.46
C HIS A 58 0.15 -3.65 22.71
N LEU A 59 0.44 -4.95 22.53
CA LEU A 59 0.57 -5.91 23.63
C LEU A 59 1.91 -5.81 24.38
N LEU A 60 3.02 -5.56 23.66
CA LEU A 60 4.38 -5.54 24.21
C LEU A 60 4.80 -4.16 24.73
N ARG A 61 3.92 -3.16 24.65
CA ARG A 61 4.16 -1.79 25.12
C ARG A 61 4.69 -1.73 26.56
N SER A 62 4.24 -2.63 27.44
CA SER A 62 4.59 -2.58 28.87
C SER A 62 5.86 -3.35 29.28
N HIS A 63 6.54 -4.06 28.37
CA HIS A 63 7.61 -4.98 28.77
C HIS A 63 9.00 -4.32 28.87
N SER A 64 9.31 -3.30 28.04
CA SER A 64 10.59 -2.57 28.10
C SER A 64 10.60 -1.38 27.14
N TYR A 65 11.23 -0.27 27.54
CA TYR A 65 11.41 0.93 26.73
C TYR A 65 12.08 0.66 25.37
N HIS A 66 13.09 -0.23 25.36
CA HIS A 66 13.83 -0.56 24.15
C HIS A 66 13.02 -1.42 23.16
N VAL A 67 12.13 -2.27 23.69
CA VAL A 67 11.23 -3.11 22.89
C VAL A 67 10.12 -2.24 22.30
N GLN A 68 9.49 -1.38 23.10
CA GLN A 68 8.46 -0.47 22.61
C GLN A 68 8.96 0.44 21.47
N HIS A 69 10.16 0.99 21.59
CA HIS A 69 10.72 1.88 20.56
C HIS A 69 10.99 1.14 19.23
N PHE A 70 11.52 -0.09 19.31
CA PHE A 70 11.77 -0.91 18.12
C PHE A 70 10.46 -1.34 17.43
N TRP A 71 9.49 -1.86 18.19
CA TRP A 71 8.22 -2.31 17.64
C TRP A 71 7.36 -1.16 17.12
N GLY A 72 7.47 0.05 17.68
CA GLY A 72 6.82 1.24 17.15
C GLY A 72 7.35 1.64 15.77
N LYS A 73 8.66 1.50 15.52
CA LYS A 73 9.23 1.69 14.17
C LYS A 73 8.69 0.68 13.16
N VAL A 74 8.60 -0.58 13.57
CA VAL A 74 8.10 -1.67 12.71
C VAL A 74 6.62 -1.49 12.37
N ASP A 75 5.80 -1.02 13.32
CA ASP A 75 4.38 -0.71 13.11
C ASP A 75 4.19 0.38 12.04
N VAL A 76 4.93 1.49 12.15
CA VAL A 76 4.90 2.59 11.16
C VAL A 76 5.39 2.12 9.79
N LEU A 77 6.45 1.32 9.72
CA LEU A 77 6.92 0.73 8.46
C LEU A 77 5.84 -0.18 7.84
N SER A 78 5.11 -0.95 8.64
CA SER A 78 4.04 -1.82 8.15
C SER A 78 2.88 -1.04 7.53
N ILE A 79 2.54 0.14 8.09
CA ILE A 79 1.54 1.04 7.54
C ILE A 79 2.00 1.60 6.18
N CYS A 80 3.28 1.94 6.03
CA CYS A 80 3.83 2.37 4.74
C CYS A 80 3.74 1.25 3.70
N ILE A 81 4.06 0.01 4.06
CA ILE A 81 3.94 -1.14 3.17
C ILE A 81 2.47 -1.36 2.78
N LEU A 82 1.52 -1.22 3.73
CA LEU A 82 0.07 -1.25 3.47
C LEU A 82 -0.39 -0.20 2.46
N ALA A 83 0.09 1.03 2.59
CA ALA A 83 -0.22 2.08 1.64
C ALA A 83 0.28 1.74 0.23
N ILE A 84 1.54 1.27 0.09
CA ILE A 84 2.11 0.91 -1.21
C ILE A 84 1.36 -0.27 -1.83
N GLY A 85 1.15 -1.35 -1.07
CA GLY A 85 0.52 -2.58 -1.54
C GLY A 85 -0.93 -2.36 -1.98
N SER A 86 -1.73 -1.71 -1.14
CA SER A 86 -3.13 -1.40 -1.47
C SER A 86 -3.26 -0.44 -2.65
N ALA A 87 -2.40 0.57 -2.76
CA ALA A 87 -2.39 1.49 -3.90
C ALA A 87 -1.97 0.79 -5.21
N THR A 88 -1.02 -0.16 -5.14
CA THR A 88 -0.56 -0.94 -6.30
C THR A 88 -1.67 -1.85 -6.83
N SER A 89 -2.36 -2.57 -5.94
CA SER A 89 -3.53 -3.39 -6.31
C SER A 89 -4.68 -2.54 -6.84
N ALA A 90 -4.99 -1.40 -6.20
CA ALA A 90 -6.06 -0.51 -6.64
C ALA A 90 -5.80 0.11 -8.01
N THR A 91 -4.55 0.53 -8.28
CA THR A 91 -4.16 1.10 -9.57
C THR A 91 -4.15 0.06 -10.68
N TYR A 92 -3.84 -1.21 -10.39
CA TYR A 92 -3.94 -2.29 -11.38
C TYR A 92 -5.38 -2.43 -11.93
N VAL A 93 -6.38 -2.36 -11.05
CA VAL A 93 -7.79 -2.44 -11.44
C VAL A 93 -8.27 -1.12 -12.05
N ALA A 94 -7.84 0.03 -11.51
CA ALA A 94 -8.33 1.35 -11.93
C ALA A 94 -7.84 1.79 -13.33
N VAL A 95 -6.60 1.45 -13.71
CA VAL A 95 -6.01 1.80 -15.01
C VAL A 95 -5.63 0.56 -15.82
N TYR A 96 -6.49 -0.46 -15.80
CA TYR A 96 -6.26 -1.70 -16.56
C TYR A 96 -6.07 -1.46 -18.06
N CYS A 97 -6.81 -0.49 -18.63
CA CYS A 97 -6.79 -0.20 -20.07
C CYS A 97 -5.48 0.53 -20.53
N ASN A 98 -4.53 0.93 -19.64
CA ASN A 98 -3.27 1.59 -20.03
C ASN A 98 -2.06 1.23 -19.12
N GLU A 99 -1.13 0.44 -19.66
CA GLU A 99 0.06 -0.04 -18.92
C GLU A 99 1.06 1.06 -18.54
N THR A 100 1.23 2.08 -19.39
CA THR A 100 2.18 3.17 -19.15
C THR A 100 1.75 3.99 -17.94
N MET A 101 0.46 4.31 -17.87
CA MET A 101 -0.11 5.03 -16.73
C MET A 101 -0.05 4.19 -15.45
N ARG A 102 -0.30 2.88 -15.55
CA ARG A 102 -0.17 1.95 -14.43
C ARG A 102 1.25 1.97 -13.83
N HIS A 103 2.28 1.86 -14.66
CA HIS A 103 3.67 1.89 -14.18
C HIS A 103 4.06 3.23 -13.58
N VAL A 104 3.58 4.36 -14.14
CA VAL A 104 3.83 5.69 -13.57
C VAL A 104 3.20 5.81 -12.17
N TYR A 105 1.94 5.39 -12.00
CA TYR A 105 1.30 5.42 -10.69
C TYR A 105 1.96 4.47 -9.69
N TRP A 106 2.37 3.27 -10.13
CA TRP A 106 3.14 2.36 -9.28
C TRP A 106 4.45 2.99 -8.81
N ALA A 107 5.21 3.61 -9.72
CA ALA A 107 6.44 4.29 -9.38
C ALA A 107 6.19 5.42 -8.36
N ILE A 108 5.16 6.24 -8.56
CA ILE A 108 4.82 7.33 -7.63
C ILE A 108 4.44 6.77 -6.25
N ASN A 109 3.60 5.73 -6.20
CA ASN A 109 3.19 5.11 -4.92
C ASN A 109 4.38 4.49 -4.18
N VAL A 110 5.26 3.78 -4.90
CA VAL A 110 6.48 3.20 -4.31
C VAL A 110 7.40 4.31 -3.81
N VAL A 111 7.69 5.33 -4.62
CA VAL A 111 8.56 6.44 -4.22
C VAL A 111 8.00 7.17 -3.01
N ALA A 112 6.70 7.50 -3.01
CA ALA A 112 6.05 8.19 -1.91
C ALA A 112 6.04 7.36 -0.62
N GLY A 113 5.67 6.07 -0.71
CA GLY A 113 5.64 5.19 0.46
C GLY A 113 7.03 4.87 1.00
N THR A 114 8.04 4.74 0.12
CA THR A 114 9.43 4.53 0.54
C THR A 114 10.01 5.79 1.17
N ALA A 115 9.77 6.97 0.58
CA ALA A 115 10.17 8.24 1.17
C ALA A 115 9.52 8.45 2.55
N ALA A 116 8.22 8.16 2.69
CA ALA A 116 7.54 8.19 3.98
C ALA A 116 8.22 7.22 4.97
N GLY A 117 8.42 5.96 4.60
CA GLY A 117 9.08 4.97 5.46
C GLY A 117 10.49 5.40 5.89
N VAL A 118 11.30 5.92 4.97
CA VAL A 118 12.65 6.43 5.27
C VAL A 118 12.59 7.62 6.21
N THR A 119 11.74 8.62 5.93
CA THR A 119 11.61 9.79 6.79
C THR A 119 11.15 9.43 8.20
N PHE A 120 10.19 8.52 8.36
CA PHE A 120 9.74 8.06 9.67
C PHE A 120 10.80 7.22 10.38
N PHE A 121 11.54 6.39 9.65
CA PHE A 121 12.62 5.60 10.23
C PHE A 121 13.79 6.48 10.70
N ASP A 122 14.14 7.48 9.90
CA ASP A 122 15.21 8.46 10.14
C ASP A 122 14.85 9.42 11.29
N THR A 123 13.62 9.96 11.28
CA THR A 123 13.11 10.81 12.37
C THR A 123 12.83 10.01 13.65
N GLY A 124 12.59 8.71 13.54
CA GLY A 124 12.38 7.80 14.67
C GLY A 124 13.61 7.60 15.56
N GLY A 125 14.70 8.35 15.37
CA GLY A 125 15.86 8.39 16.27
C GLY A 125 15.95 9.63 17.18
N GLY A 126 15.07 10.63 17.04
CA GLY A 126 15.20 11.91 17.74
C GLY A 126 13.91 12.37 18.40
N GLY A 127 13.64 11.91 19.63
CA GLY A 127 12.44 12.29 20.36
C GLY A 127 12.38 11.89 21.84
N GLN A 128 13.53 11.66 22.50
CA GLN A 128 13.61 11.91 23.95
C GLN A 128 14.46 13.16 24.18
N GLN A 129 13.83 14.32 24.02
CA GLN A 129 14.22 15.54 24.74
C GLN A 129 13.11 16.61 24.70
N GLU A 130 11.87 16.23 24.96
CA GLU A 130 10.81 17.19 25.36
C GLU A 130 10.03 16.70 26.59
N ALA A 131 10.71 15.99 27.50
CA ALA A 131 10.13 15.56 28.79
C ALA A 131 11.09 15.78 29.98
N SER A 132 11.99 16.78 29.90
CA SER A 132 12.83 17.16 31.05
C SER A 132 13.18 18.66 31.11
N SER A 133 12.40 19.53 30.44
CA SER A 133 12.54 20.99 30.60
C SER A 133 11.18 21.70 30.70
N MET A 134 10.30 21.16 31.55
CA MET A 134 9.33 21.91 32.34
C MET A 134 9.30 21.12 33.66
N GLY A 135 9.97 21.56 34.73
CA GLY A 135 9.72 22.84 35.40
C GLY A 135 8.63 22.59 36.41
#